data_AF-A0A9N8DX01-F1
#
_entry.id   AF-A0A9N8DX01-F1
#
_cell.length_a   1.000
_cell.length_b   1.000
_cell.length_c   1.000
_cell.angle_alpha   90.00
_cell.angle_beta   90.00
_cell.angle_gamma   90.00
#
_symmetry.space_group_name_H-M   'P 1'
#
loop_
_entity.id
_entity.type
_entity.pdbx_description
1 polymer ?
#
loop_
_entity_poly.entity_id
_entity_poly.type
_entity_poly.pdbx_seq_one_letter_code
_entity_poly.pdbx_strand_id
1 'polypeptide(L)'
;MRNTAHVVSLSASAADNNSQQLSSSNVLILSDNAPSWQELQKLVHGTPTGSRLQTEETLRQRGQGPPHTDALLRLFQEKDETNVRVTLYRDHAGWCPYCQKVWLLLELKQIPYRVQKVPMNAYGDKPAWYTRKVDGGKLPALELDGELHVESLDIMKLLDQTFPNPPMMIPDDDETNNQLQHQRYQSLLSLEQALQQDWFSLVFYPVSGEALQKANKTMLHTLAKVDQELSVTDRPWFLGGDTPSLVDIQYIADMERIIPSVLYWKGWDIRSCTLPHFQRWLTAWEALPAYTASRSDYYTHMTVIPSQNGPGYMIPEAKRIASRISGLVDGAWHLPLPQDSLEQFQIQSSSTTIDDNNPAIEAAYKLVKNHVNITQFACRGAGEPGRPAFHAELADPYAEPNEEYVQGVDVCLRHVTHALVAGSSVAEATAQADLAGKQGNDALRENWEAYPDENDPSLTYYWNYENGEVTWTPPTQQLDTCLTYLRDRIGVPRDMSGAAAMQLRAYLNWAVDMMRKS
;
A
#
# COMPACT_ATOMS: atom_id res chain seq x y z
N MET A 1 -47.87 -57.59 30.60
CA MET A 1 -47.48 -59.01 30.46
C MET A 1 -46.86 -59.22 29.08
N ARG A 2 -45.63 -59.78 29.05
CA ARG A 2 -44.90 -60.42 27.92
C ARG A 2 -44.30 -59.47 26.86
N ASN A 3 -42.97 -59.27 26.82
CA ASN A 3 -41.88 -60.11 26.21
C ASN A 3 -42.10 -60.31 24.71
N THR A 4 -41.19 -59.93 23.81
CA THR A 4 -39.81 -60.46 23.56
C THR A 4 -38.98 -59.40 22.78
N ALA A 5 -37.75 -58.98 23.12
CA ALA A 5 -36.46 -59.66 23.23
C ALA A 5 -35.91 -60.25 21.90
N HIS A 6 -35.04 -59.50 21.22
CA HIS A 6 -33.95 -60.05 20.41
C HIS A 6 -32.63 -59.38 20.81
N VAL A 7 -31.71 -60.23 21.27
CA VAL A 7 -30.34 -59.93 21.69
C VAL A 7 -29.43 -60.18 20.50
N VAL A 8 -28.52 -59.24 20.21
CA VAL A 8 -27.28 -59.54 19.49
C VAL A 8 -26.12 -58.99 20.31
N SER A 9 -25.26 -59.92 20.71
CA SER A 9 -24.03 -59.74 21.46
C SER A 9 -22.96 -59.05 20.62
N LEU A 10 -22.30 -58.03 21.18
CA LEU A 10 -20.96 -57.66 20.78
C LEU A 10 -20.05 -57.79 22.00
N SER A 11 -19.13 -58.74 21.89
CA SER A 11 -18.07 -59.07 22.83
C SER A 11 -17.10 -57.91 22.98
N ALA A 12 -16.72 -57.63 24.23
CA ALA A 12 -15.60 -56.77 24.57
C ALA A 12 -14.29 -57.35 24.02
N SER A 13 -13.56 -56.56 23.22
CA SER A 13 -12.14 -56.75 22.97
C SER A 13 -11.35 -55.63 23.64
N ALA A 14 -10.22 -56.02 24.21
CA ALA A 14 -9.38 -55.26 25.11
C ALA A 14 -8.94 -53.89 24.57
N ALA A 15 -8.78 -52.96 25.50
CA ALA A 15 -8.18 -51.66 25.31
C ALA A 15 -6.73 -51.81 24.84
N ASP A 16 -6.47 -51.41 23.59
CA ASP A 16 -5.14 -51.02 23.15
C ASP A 16 -4.94 -49.55 23.55
N ASN A 17 -4.13 -49.36 24.60
CA ASN A 17 -3.52 -48.09 24.95
C ASN A 17 -2.61 -47.65 23.79
N ASN A 18 -3.17 -46.92 22.83
CA ASN A 18 -2.41 -46.05 21.95
C ASN A 18 -2.66 -44.61 22.39
N SER A 19 -2.11 -44.26 23.55
CA SER A 19 -1.77 -42.88 23.86
C SER A 19 -0.70 -42.45 22.87
N GLN A 20 -1.11 -42.00 21.68
CA GLN A 20 -0.30 -41.08 20.91
C GLN A 20 -0.11 -39.86 21.82
N GLN A 21 1.10 -39.75 22.36
CA GLN A 21 1.60 -38.50 22.90
C GLN A 21 1.33 -37.44 21.84
N LEU A 22 0.38 -36.55 22.12
CA LEU A 22 0.39 -35.21 21.55
C LEU A 22 1.79 -34.67 21.81
N SER A 23 2.59 -34.59 20.75
CA SER A 23 3.95 -34.08 20.80
C SER A 23 3.90 -32.71 21.44
N SER A 24 4.68 -32.53 22.49
CA SER A 24 5.02 -31.23 23.06
C SER A 24 5.26 -30.23 21.93
N SER A 25 4.48 -29.16 21.88
CA SER A 25 4.76 -28.00 21.04
C SER A 25 6.18 -27.53 21.34
N ASN A 26 7.09 -27.75 20.39
CA ASN A 26 8.44 -27.21 20.44
C ASN A 26 8.33 -25.70 20.17
N VAL A 27 7.89 -24.95 21.17
CA VAL A 27 7.91 -23.48 21.11
C VAL A 27 9.36 -23.07 20.88
N LEU A 28 9.60 -22.40 19.76
CA LEU A 28 10.93 -21.92 19.37
C LEU A 28 11.36 -20.81 20.34
N ILE A 29 12.15 -21.16 21.35
CA ILE A 29 12.70 -20.18 22.30
C ILE A 29 13.97 -19.59 21.69
N LEU A 30 13.91 -18.30 21.37
CA LEU A 30 15.09 -17.51 20.99
C LEU A 30 15.85 -17.08 22.24
N SER A 31 17.17 -16.92 22.13
CA SER A 31 17.86 -16.01 23.05
C SER A 31 17.39 -14.58 22.80
N ASP A 32 17.49 -13.75 23.82
CA ASP A 32 16.99 -12.38 23.78
C ASP A 32 18.08 -11.40 24.21
N ASN A 33 18.96 -11.09 23.26
CA ASN A 33 19.98 -10.05 23.37
C ASN A 33 19.55 -8.76 22.65
N ALA A 34 18.31 -8.69 22.16
CA ALA A 34 17.79 -7.51 21.50
C ALA A 34 17.56 -6.36 22.50
N PRO A 35 17.86 -5.09 22.13
CA PRO A 35 17.52 -3.94 22.96
C PRO A 35 16.01 -3.92 23.26
N SER A 36 15.62 -3.48 24.44
CA SER A 36 14.20 -3.37 24.81
C SER A 36 13.47 -2.33 23.96
N TRP A 37 12.15 -2.45 23.80
CA TRP A 37 11.34 -1.44 23.13
C TRP A 37 11.50 -0.03 23.74
N GLN A 38 11.72 0.07 25.05
CA GLN A 38 11.94 1.35 25.72
C GLN A 38 13.28 1.99 25.31
N GLU A 39 14.34 1.19 25.15
CA GLU A 39 15.64 1.67 24.66
C GLU A 39 15.55 2.07 23.19
N LEU A 40 14.92 1.23 22.36
CA LEU A 40 14.70 1.52 20.95
C LEU A 40 13.88 2.80 20.74
N GLN A 41 12.81 2.99 21.52
CA GLN A 41 12.02 4.20 21.47
C GLN A 41 12.84 5.45 21.81
N LYS A 42 13.72 5.38 22.82
CA LYS A 42 14.64 6.48 23.16
C LYS A 42 15.61 6.77 22.02
N LEU A 43 16.18 5.72 21.41
CA LEU A 43 17.09 5.87 20.27
C LEU A 43 16.40 6.54 19.08
N VAL A 44 15.23 6.03 18.68
CA VAL A 44 14.44 6.61 17.59
C VAL A 44 14.08 8.06 17.86
N HIS A 45 13.48 8.37 19.02
CA HIS A 45 13.06 9.73 19.36
C HIS A 45 14.25 10.71 19.51
N GLY A 46 15.44 10.20 19.82
CA GLY A 46 16.66 10.99 19.92
C GLY A 46 17.25 11.43 18.58
N THR A 47 16.77 10.87 17.47
CA THR A 47 17.20 11.28 16.12
C THR A 47 16.45 12.53 15.63
N PRO A 48 17.01 13.32 14.70
CA PRO A 48 16.30 14.46 14.12
C PRO A 48 14.98 14.07 13.44
N THR A 49 14.98 12.96 12.68
CA THR A 49 13.78 12.43 12.03
C THR A 49 12.71 12.01 13.06
N GLY A 50 13.08 11.27 14.11
CA GLY A 50 12.13 10.84 15.14
C GLY A 50 11.53 12.02 15.92
N SER A 51 12.34 13.03 16.27
CA SER A 51 11.87 14.25 16.93
C SER A 51 10.90 15.05 16.05
N ARG A 52 11.17 15.14 14.74
CA ARG A 52 10.26 15.79 13.78
C ARG A 52 8.92 15.05 13.71
N LEU A 53 8.94 13.72 13.55
CA LEU A 53 7.72 12.91 13.47
C LEU A 53 6.84 13.04 14.72
N GLN A 54 7.45 13.08 15.91
CA GLN A 54 6.72 13.31 17.17
C GLN A 54 6.05 14.70 17.21
N THR A 55 6.75 15.72 16.71
CA THR A 55 6.22 17.09 16.62
C THR A 55 5.06 17.16 15.63
N GLU A 56 5.22 16.59 14.43
CA GLU A 56 4.19 16.54 13.41
C GLU A 56 2.95 15.76 13.86
N GLU A 57 3.12 14.69 14.63
CA GLU A 57 1.99 13.96 15.21
C GLU A 57 1.18 14.82 16.18
N THR A 58 1.87 15.59 17.03
CA THR A 58 1.22 16.53 17.95
C THR A 58 0.47 17.63 17.20
N LEU A 59 1.06 18.15 16.11
CA LEU A 59 0.40 19.14 15.25
C LEU A 59 -0.84 18.56 14.55
N ARG A 60 -0.73 17.34 14.03
CA ARG A 60 -1.81 16.64 13.32
C ARG A 60 -3.02 16.38 14.20
N GLN A 61 -2.83 16.07 15.49
CA GLN A 61 -3.92 15.94 16.46
C GLN A 61 -4.71 17.25 16.65
N ARG A 62 -4.09 18.40 16.37
CA ARG A 62 -4.69 19.74 16.45
C ARG A 62 -5.17 20.26 15.10
N GLY A 63 -5.20 19.41 14.07
CA GLY A 63 -5.57 19.79 12.71
C GLY A 63 -4.51 20.61 11.96
N GLN A 64 -3.27 20.63 12.44
CA GLN A 64 -2.15 21.39 11.89
C GLN A 64 -1.09 20.47 11.26
N GLY A 65 -0.01 21.05 10.74
CA GLY A 65 1.14 20.32 10.18
C GLY A 65 0.98 19.98 8.70
N PRO A 66 1.87 19.15 8.13
CA PRO A 66 1.81 18.75 6.72
C PRO A 66 0.64 17.79 6.45
N PRO A 67 0.20 17.65 5.18
CA PRO A 67 -0.75 16.61 4.77
C PRO A 67 -0.24 15.24 5.20
N HIS A 68 -1.14 14.37 5.68
CA HIS A 68 -0.76 13.04 6.15
C HIS A 68 -1.98 12.11 6.18
N THR A 69 -1.80 10.81 5.85
CA THR A 69 -2.92 9.84 5.78
C THR A 69 -3.67 9.66 7.11
N ASP A 70 -2.99 9.89 8.24
CA ASP A 70 -3.58 9.80 9.59
C ASP A 70 -4.26 11.10 10.06
N ALA A 71 -4.25 12.18 9.26
CA ALA A 71 -4.93 13.40 9.66
C ALA A 71 -6.46 13.20 9.61
N LEU A 72 -7.11 13.34 10.76
CA LEU A 72 -8.57 13.28 10.89
C LEU A 72 -9.23 14.67 10.89
N LEU A 73 -8.42 15.71 10.99
CA LEU A 73 -8.81 17.11 10.93
C LEU A 73 -7.71 17.89 10.21
N ARG A 74 -8.10 18.86 9.40
CA ARG A 74 -7.21 19.83 8.74
C ARG A 74 -7.82 21.21 8.85
N LEU A 75 -7.13 22.11 9.54
CA LEU A 75 -7.59 23.49 9.79
C LEU A 75 -6.90 24.52 8.90
N PHE A 76 -5.71 24.20 8.36
CA PHE A 76 -4.87 25.15 7.62
C PHE A 76 -4.64 26.45 8.40
N GLN A 77 -5.29 27.54 7.98
CA GLN A 77 -5.18 28.87 8.61
C GLN A 77 -6.25 29.10 9.70
N GLU A 78 -7.24 28.22 9.82
CA GLU A 78 -8.27 28.31 10.85
C GLU A 78 -7.69 28.01 12.24
N LYS A 79 -8.21 28.71 13.26
CA LYS A 79 -7.77 28.56 14.65
C LYS A 79 -8.43 27.37 15.34
N ASP A 80 -9.65 27.05 14.94
CA ASP A 80 -10.49 26.02 15.53
C ASP A 80 -11.48 25.49 14.48
N GLU A 81 -12.34 24.59 14.93
CA GLU A 81 -13.27 23.85 14.08
C GLU A 81 -14.54 24.62 13.66
N THR A 82 -14.71 25.87 14.12
CA THR A 82 -15.95 26.65 13.92
C THR A 82 -16.31 26.82 12.45
N ASN A 83 -15.29 26.97 11.58
CA ASN A 83 -15.46 27.17 10.14
C ASN A 83 -15.33 25.88 9.31
N VAL A 84 -15.23 24.71 9.96
CA VAL A 84 -15.08 23.43 9.27
C VAL A 84 -16.44 22.91 8.83
N ARG A 85 -16.76 23.17 7.55
CA ARG A 85 -18.03 22.80 6.88
C ARG A 85 -18.01 21.42 6.22
N VAL A 86 -16.82 20.87 5.99
CA VAL A 86 -16.62 19.65 5.19
C VAL A 86 -16.26 18.46 6.08
N THR A 87 -16.92 17.32 5.85
CA THR A 87 -16.48 16.01 6.31
C THR A 87 -16.29 15.07 5.12
N LEU A 88 -15.06 14.62 4.89
CA LEU A 88 -14.71 13.62 3.88
C LEU A 88 -14.79 12.21 4.48
N TYR A 89 -15.62 11.34 3.90
CA TYR A 89 -15.58 9.92 4.13
C TYR A 89 -14.66 9.27 3.10
N ARG A 90 -13.51 8.76 3.54
CA ARG A 90 -12.52 8.12 2.66
C ARG A 90 -12.07 6.77 3.19
N ASP A 91 -11.34 6.05 2.36
CA ASP A 91 -10.85 4.73 2.70
C ASP A 91 -9.74 4.77 3.77
N HIS A 92 -9.67 3.75 4.65
CA HIS A 92 -8.69 3.70 5.74
C HIS A 92 -7.24 3.76 5.23
N ALA A 93 -6.98 3.03 4.15
CA ALA A 93 -5.64 2.77 3.68
C ALA A 93 -5.10 3.85 2.74
N GLY A 94 -5.97 4.65 2.13
CA GLY A 94 -5.60 5.67 1.14
C GLY A 94 -5.36 5.09 -0.24
N TRP A 95 -5.97 3.94 -0.56
CA TRP A 95 -5.77 3.25 -1.84
C TRP A 95 -6.85 3.56 -2.87
N CYS A 96 -7.97 4.18 -2.47
CA CYS A 96 -9.06 4.47 -3.39
C CYS A 96 -8.70 5.69 -4.29
N PRO A 97 -8.65 5.52 -5.63
CA PRO A 97 -8.33 6.64 -6.55
C PRO A 97 -9.31 7.79 -6.39
N TYR A 98 -10.59 7.48 -6.25
CA TYR A 98 -11.65 8.47 -6.14
C TYR A 98 -11.55 9.27 -4.83
N CYS A 99 -11.16 8.62 -3.72
CA CYS A 99 -10.90 9.31 -2.45
C CYS A 99 -9.67 10.22 -2.56
N GLN A 100 -8.61 9.74 -3.22
CA GLN A 100 -7.40 10.50 -3.44
C GLN A 100 -7.67 11.79 -4.23
N LYS A 101 -8.51 11.73 -5.28
CA LYS A 101 -8.93 12.90 -6.07
C LYS A 101 -9.52 14.01 -5.17
N VAL A 102 -10.50 13.67 -4.34
CA VAL A 102 -11.13 14.64 -3.42
C VAL A 102 -10.15 15.13 -2.35
N TRP A 103 -9.31 14.24 -1.82
CA TRP A 103 -8.31 14.60 -0.81
C TRP A 103 -7.28 15.61 -1.35
N LEU A 104 -6.76 15.37 -2.56
CA LEU A 104 -5.84 16.29 -3.24
C LEU A 104 -6.47 17.67 -3.43
N LEU A 105 -7.74 17.74 -3.87
CA LEU A 105 -8.44 19.00 -4.06
C LEU A 105 -8.56 19.78 -2.74
N LEU A 106 -8.97 19.12 -1.65
CA LEU A 106 -9.11 19.76 -0.33
C LEU A 106 -7.77 20.33 0.16
N GLU A 107 -6.67 19.59 -0.01
CA GLU A 107 -5.33 20.04 0.39
C GLU A 107 -4.81 21.19 -0.48
N LEU A 108 -4.96 21.08 -1.81
CA LEU A 108 -4.50 22.11 -2.74
C LEU A 108 -5.30 23.42 -2.61
N LYS A 109 -6.60 23.32 -2.31
CA LYS A 109 -7.45 24.47 -2.02
C LYS A 109 -7.40 24.91 -0.54
N GLN A 110 -6.67 24.21 0.31
CA GLN A 110 -6.60 24.50 1.75
C GLN A 110 -8.00 24.65 2.41
N ILE A 111 -8.98 23.86 1.97
CA ILE A 111 -10.35 23.88 2.50
C ILE A 111 -10.34 23.15 3.84
N PRO A 112 -10.69 23.77 4.99
CA PRO A 112 -10.73 23.07 6.28
C PRO A 112 -11.73 21.90 6.28
N TYR A 113 -11.31 20.72 6.73
CA TYR A 113 -12.13 19.51 6.67
C TYR A 113 -11.85 18.51 7.78
N ARG A 114 -12.86 17.70 8.09
CA ARG A 114 -12.77 16.48 8.90
C ARG A 114 -12.66 15.25 8.00
N VAL A 115 -12.07 14.18 8.51
CA VAL A 115 -12.04 12.88 7.86
C VAL A 115 -12.69 11.82 8.73
N GLN A 116 -13.57 11.03 8.13
CA GLN A 116 -13.99 9.75 8.69
C GLN A 116 -13.50 8.61 7.79
N LYS A 117 -12.76 7.68 8.38
CA LYS A 117 -12.21 6.53 7.66
C LYS A 117 -13.20 5.36 7.67
N VAL A 118 -13.41 4.75 6.51
CA VAL A 118 -14.32 3.62 6.28
C VAL A 118 -13.59 2.58 5.42
N PRO A 119 -13.70 1.27 5.66
CA PRO A 119 -13.03 0.30 4.80
C PRO A 119 -13.64 0.28 3.39
N MET A 120 -12.80 -0.07 2.41
CA MET A 120 -13.31 -0.49 1.11
C MET A 120 -13.88 -1.90 1.24
N ASN A 121 -14.84 -2.24 0.37
CA ASN A 121 -15.38 -3.60 0.28
C ASN A 121 -14.27 -4.65 0.08
N ALA A 122 -13.17 -4.25 -0.53
CA ALA A 122 -12.02 -5.09 -0.79
C ALA A 122 -11.25 -5.53 0.48
N TYR A 123 -11.43 -4.87 1.64
CA TYR A 123 -10.64 -5.18 2.84
C TYR A 123 -11.36 -5.01 4.18
N GLY A 124 -12.69 -4.95 4.19
CA GLY A 124 -13.43 -4.96 5.44
C GLY A 124 -14.90 -4.60 5.29
N ASP A 125 -15.67 -4.99 6.29
CA ASP A 125 -17.09 -4.69 6.36
C ASP A 125 -17.32 -3.21 6.63
N LYS A 126 -18.23 -2.62 5.84
CA LYS A 126 -18.63 -1.24 6.07
C LYS A 126 -19.46 -1.14 7.34
N PRO A 127 -19.14 -0.21 8.25
CA PRO A 127 -19.85 -0.10 9.51
C PRO A 127 -21.29 0.35 9.26
N ALA A 128 -22.22 -0.19 10.04
CA ALA A 128 -23.66 0.02 9.83
C ALA A 128 -24.10 1.49 9.91
N TRP A 129 -23.36 2.34 10.64
CA TRP A 129 -23.63 3.78 10.67
C TRP A 129 -23.38 4.45 9.32
N TYR A 130 -22.42 3.93 8.55
CA TYR A 130 -22.05 4.48 7.25
C TYR A 130 -23.03 4.04 6.17
N THR A 131 -23.38 2.76 6.13
CA THR A 131 -24.31 2.22 5.13
C THR A 131 -25.74 2.71 5.30
N ARG A 132 -26.13 3.16 6.52
CA ARG A 132 -27.38 3.90 6.74
C ARG A 132 -27.35 5.33 6.19
N LYS A 133 -26.16 5.93 6.07
CA LYS A 133 -25.98 7.30 5.59
C LYS A 133 -25.77 7.33 4.08
N VAL A 134 -24.90 6.47 3.55
CA VAL A 134 -24.48 6.45 2.15
C VAL A 134 -25.04 5.21 1.47
N ASP A 135 -25.99 5.41 0.56
CA ASP A 135 -26.57 4.32 -0.22
C ASP A 135 -25.49 3.60 -1.05
N GLY A 136 -25.54 2.27 -1.06
CA GLY A 136 -24.50 1.41 -1.63
C GLY A 136 -23.12 1.49 -0.94
N GLY A 137 -22.95 2.30 0.11
CA GLY A 137 -21.70 2.42 0.86
C GLY A 137 -20.51 2.90 0.02
N LYS A 138 -20.74 3.60 -1.09
CA LYS A 138 -19.69 4.07 -2.00
C LYS A 138 -18.67 4.99 -1.30
N LEU A 139 -17.44 5.04 -1.81
CA LEU A 139 -16.40 5.97 -1.37
C LEU A 139 -15.78 6.65 -2.61
N PRO A 140 -15.39 7.93 -2.53
CA PRO A 140 -15.61 8.84 -1.40
C PRO A 140 -17.09 9.20 -1.26
N ALA A 141 -17.43 9.65 -0.05
CA ALA A 141 -18.61 10.47 0.17
C ALA A 141 -18.18 11.75 0.89
N LEU A 142 -18.94 12.82 0.73
CA LEU A 142 -18.63 14.12 1.34
C LEU A 142 -19.89 14.69 1.97
N GLU A 143 -19.79 15.17 3.20
CA GLU A 143 -20.82 15.97 3.83
C GLU A 143 -20.38 17.43 3.83
N LEU A 144 -21.20 18.31 3.25
CA LEU A 144 -21.00 19.76 3.21
C LEU A 144 -22.22 20.40 3.87
N ASP A 145 -22.02 21.10 4.99
CA ASP A 145 -23.11 21.74 5.77
C ASP A 145 -24.27 20.79 6.13
N GLY A 146 -23.96 19.50 6.31
CA GLY A 146 -24.94 18.45 6.62
C GLY A 146 -25.58 17.79 5.40
N GLU A 147 -25.31 18.26 4.18
CA GLU A 147 -25.78 17.63 2.95
C GLU A 147 -24.77 16.62 2.41
N LEU A 148 -25.27 15.43 2.05
CA LEU A 148 -24.44 14.33 1.56
C LEU A 148 -24.29 14.37 0.04
N HIS A 149 -23.05 14.27 -0.42
CA HIS A 149 -22.66 14.19 -1.81
C HIS A 149 -21.81 12.94 -2.08
N VAL A 150 -22.05 12.32 -3.23
CA VAL A 150 -21.34 11.13 -3.73
C VAL A 150 -20.86 11.42 -5.16
N GLU A 151 -20.05 10.52 -5.71
CA GLU A 151 -19.34 10.68 -7.00
C GLU A 151 -18.22 11.72 -6.95
N SER A 152 -16.96 11.28 -7.10
CA SER A 152 -15.79 12.11 -6.80
C SER A 152 -15.68 13.35 -7.69
N LEU A 153 -16.04 13.27 -8.97
CA LEU A 153 -15.97 14.41 -9.88
C LEU A 153 -16.99 15.50 -9.52
N ASP A 154 -18.20 15.10 -9.13
CA ASP A 154 -19.26 16.04 -8.75
C ASP A 154 -18.94 16.68 -7.39
N ILE A 155 -18.42 15.89 -6.45
CA ILE A 155 -17.87 16.41 -5.18
C ILE A 155 -16.78 17.46 -5.43
N MET A 156 -15.82 17.18 -6.33
CA MET A 156 -14.75 18.13 -6.62
C MET A 156 -15.26 19.42 -7.25
N LYS A 157 -16.20 19.34 -8.19
CA LYS A 157 -16.84 20.52 -8.79
C LYS A 157 -17.58 21.36 -7.75
N LEU A 158 -18.36 20.71 -6.89
CA LEU A 158 -19.08 21.36 -5.80
C LEU A 158 -18.13 22.09 -4.85
N LEU A 159 -17.04 21.44 -4.43
CA LEU A 159 -16.05 22.06 -3.55
C LEU A 159 -15.35 23.25 -4.21
N ASP A 160 -14.97 23.12 -5.48
CA ASP A 160 -14.30 24.20 -6.21
C ASP A 160 -15.20 25.45 -6.35
N GLN A 161 -16.50 25.25 -6.63
CA GLN A 161 -17.51 26.31 -6.70
C GLN A 161 -17.82 26.92 -5.32
N THR A 162 -17.92 26.09 -4.29
CA THR A 162 -18.27 26.55 -2.93
C THR A 162 -17.14 27.33 -2.27
N PHE A 163 -15.89 26.97 -2.58
CA PHE A 163 -14.68 27.57 -2.02
C PHE A 163 -13.82 28.19 -3.14
N PRO A 164 -14.20 29.36 -3.69
CA PRO A 164 -13.51 29.94 -4.85
C PRO A 164 -12.10 30.48 -4.55
N ASN A 165 -11.66 30.47 -3.28
CA ASN A 165 -10.33 30.89 -2.85
C ASN A 165 -9.60 29.72 -2.16
N PRO A 166 -8.35 29.39 -2.54
CA PRO A 166 -7.58 29.95 -3.66
C PRO A 166 -8.28 29.66 -5.01
N PRO A 167 -7.87 30.34 -6.11
CA PRO A 167 -8.63 30.43 -7.35
C PRO A 167 -9.23 29.12 -7.85
N MET A 168 -10.35 29.22 -8.57
CA MET A 168 -11.05 28.08 -9.13
C MET A 168 -10.11 27.19 -9.95
N MET A 169 -10.22 25.89 -9.73
CA MET A 169 -9.51 24.83 -10.45
C MET A 169 -10.20 24.46 -11.76
N ILE A 170 -11.41 24.98 -11.99
CA ILE A 170 -12.20 24.85 -13.20
C ILE A 170 -12.32 26.24 -13.86
N PRO A 171 -12.05 26.38 -15.16
CA PRO A 171 -12.32 27.62 -15.89
C PRO A 171 -13.80 27.97 -15.88
N ASP A 172 -14.10 29.24 -15.59
CA ASP A 172 -15.43 29.83 -15.65
C ASP A 172 -16.04 29.68 -17.06
N ASP A 173 -17.36 29.60 -17.18
CA ASP A 173 -18.10 29.52 -18.45
C ASP A 173 -18.94 30.78 -18.76
N ASP A 174 -19.01 31.76 -17.85
CA ASP A 174 -19.88 32.94 -17.97
C ASP A 174 -19.37 34.03 -18.91
N GLU A 175 -18.05 34.14 -19.13
CA GLU A 175 -17.45 35.13 -20.05
C GLU A 175 -16.97 34.53 -21.37
N THR A 176 -17.15 35.26 -22.48
CA THR A 176 -16.77 34.83 -23.84
C THR A 176 -15.29 34.42 -23.96
N ASN A 177 -14.39 35.03 -23.18
CA ASN A 177 -12.96 34.66 -23.15
C ASN A 177 -12.67 33.35 -22.41
N ASN A 178 -13.60 32.86 -21.57
CA ASN A 178 -13.44 31.64 -20.81
C ASN A 178 -14.08 30.41 -21.50
N GLN A 179 -14.93 30.62 -22.52
CA GLN A 179 -15.54 29.53 -23.30
C GLN A 179 -14.51 28.62 -23.97
N LEU A 180 -13.41 29.15 -24.52
CA LEU A 180 -12.34 28.34 -25.12
C LEU A 180 -11.60 27.51 -24.07
N GLN A 181 -11.37 28.09 -22.88
CA GLN A 181 -10.74 27.35 -21.79
C GLN A 181 -11.66 26.26 -21.24
N HIS A 182 -12.96 26.54 -21.15
CA HIS A 182 -13.96 25.56 -20.76
C HIS A 182 -14.08 24.42 -21.79
N GLN A 183 -14.08 24.72 -23.09
CA GLN A 183 -14.04 23.70 -24.15
C GLN A 183 -12.77 22.84 -24.07
N ARG A 184 -11.62 23.47 -23.76
CA ARG A 184 -10.36 22.74 -23.54
C ARG A 184 -10.45 21.84 -22.31
N TYR A 185 -10.98 22.33 -21.19
CA TYR A 185 -11.27 21.53 -19.99
C TYR A 185 -12.09 20.28 -20.32
N GLN A 186 -13.21 20.42 -21.05
CA GLN A 186 -14.04 19.27 -21.45
C GLN A 186 -13.31 18.31 -22.39
N SER A 187 -12.53 18.83 -23.33
CA SER A 187 -11.72 18.02 -24.25
C SER A 187 -10.67 17.20 -23.49
N LEU A 188 -10.03 17.80 -22.48
CA LEU A 188 -9.04 17.13 -21.64
C LEU A 188 -9.65 16.03 -20.78
N LEU A 189 -10.86 16.23 -20.24
CA LEU A 189 -11.59 15.17 -19.53
C LEU A 189 -11.98 14.01 -20.46
N SER A 190 -12.34 14.33 -21.72
CA SER A 190 -12.62 13.30 -22.72
C SER A 190 -11.37 12.49 -23.07
N LEU A 191 -10.21 13.15 -23.12
CA LEU A 191 -8.92 12.48 -23.34
C LEU A 191 -8.50 11.62 -22.13
N GLU A 192 -8.81 12.02 -20.89
CA GLU A 192 -8.57 11.22 -19.69
C GLU A 192 -9.38 9.92 -19.72
N GLN A 193 -10.66 10.01 -20.10
CA GLN A 193 -11.50 8.83 -20.28
C GLN A 193 -10.98 7.90 -21.37
N ALA A 194 -10.50 8.44 -22.49
CA ALA A 194 -9.88 7.65 -23.55
C ALA A 194 -8.60 6.93 -23.06
N LEU A 195 -7.76 7.64 -22.31
CA LEU A 195 -6.56 7.06 -21.68
C LEU A 195 -6.91 5.91 -20.73
N GLN A 196 -7.94 6.10 -19.91
CA GLN A 196 -8.43 5.05 -19.01
C GLN A 196 -8.95 3.83 -19.79
N GLN A 197 -9.72 4.04 -20.87
CA GLN A 197 -10.19 2.95 -21.73
C GLN A 197 -9.05 2.17 -22.39
N ASP A 198 -8.04 2.88 -22.88
CA ASP A 198 -6.85 2.27 -23.49
C ASP A 198 -6.02 1.50 -22.48
N TRP A 199 -5.84 2.05 -21.27
CA TRP A 199 -5.20 1.37 -20.15
C TRP A 199 -5.94 0.07 -19.80
N PHE A 200 -7.26 0.12 -19.63
CA PHE A 200 -8.06 -1.07 -19.31
C PHE A 200 -7.95 -2.12 -20.41
N SER A 201 -8.05 -1.69 -21.67
CA SER A 201 -7.94 -2.57 -22.83
C SER A 201 -6.57 -3.26 -22.92
N LEU A 202 -5.51 -2.55 -22.55
CA LEU A 202 -4.16 -3.09 -22.53
C LEU A 202 -3.94 -4.07 -21.38
N VAL A 203 -4.32 -3.69 -20.15
CA VAL A 203 -3.93 -4.39 -18.92
C VAL A 203 -4.91 -5.47 -18.50
N PHE A 204 -6.20 -5.18 -18.49
CA PHE A 204 -7.23 -6.04 -17.88
C PHE A 204 -8.04 -6.87 -18.88
N TYR A 205 -7.73 -6.82 -20.18
CA TYR A 205 -8.31 -7.73 -21.18
C TYR A 205 -7.27 -8.74 -21.70
N PRO A 206 -7.70 -9.96 -22.09
CA PRO A 206 -6.82 -11.01 -22.59
C PRO A 206 -6.36 -10.74 -24.03
N VAL A 207 -5.57 -9.69 -24.23
CA VAL A 207 -5.00 -9.33 -25.53
C VAL A 207 -3.62 -9.98 -25.74
N SER A 208 -3.39 -10.58 -26.90
CA SER A 208 -2.14 -11.23 -27.29
C SER A 208 -1.85 -11.02 -28.79
N GLY A 209 -0.61 -11.33 -29.22
CA GLY A 209 -0.21 -11.22 -30.64
C GLY A 209 -0.48 -9.83 -31.24
N GLU A 210 -1.13 -9.80 -32.42
CA GLU A 210 -1.49 -8.56 -33.11
C GLU A 210 -2.42 -7.65 -32.29
N ALA A 211 -3.32 -8.24 -31.48
CA ALA A 211 -4.24 -7.46 -30.64
C ALA A 211 -3.49 -6.71 -29.53
N LEU A 212 -2.48 -7.35 -28.92
CA LEU A 212 -1.60 -6.71 -27.94
C LEU A 212 -0.76 -5.59 -28.59
N GLN A 213 -0.21 -5.83 -29.79
CA GLN A 213 0.53 -4.79 -30.53
C GLN A 213 -0.36 -3.57 -30.84
N LYS A 214 -1.62 -3.83 -31.23
CA LYS A 214 -2.60 -2.77 -31.46
C LYS A 214 -2.90 -2.01 -30.16
N ALA A 215 -3.17 -2.70 -29.05
CA ALA A 215 -3.44 -2.06 -27.75
C ALA A 215 -2.24 -1.20 -27.29
N ASN A 216 -1.01 -1.70 -27.40
CA ASN A 216 0.21 -0.96 -27.12
C ASN A 216 0.31 0.33 -27.97
N LYS A 217 0.06 0.22 -29.29
CA LYS A 217 0.11 1.37 -30.19
C LYS A 217 -0.96 2.40 -29.86
N THR A 218 -2.18 1.98 -29.53
CA THR A 218 -3.26 2.88 -29.12
C THR A 218 -2.89 3.62 -27.84
N MET A 219 -2.45 2.91 -26.82
CA MET A 219 -2.01 3.51 -25.55
C MET A 219 -0.87 4.51 -25.74
N LEU A 220 0.16 4.15 -26.53
CA LEU A 220 1.27 5.05 -26.84
C LEU A 220 0.80 6.32 -27.58
N HIS A 221 -0.12 6.17 -28.54
CA HIS A 221 -0.68 7.30 -29.26
C HIS A 221 -1.51 8.22 -28.35
N THR A 222 -2.26 7.66 -27.40
CA THR A 222 -3.01 8.45 -26.41
C THR A 222 -2.07 9.16 -25.45
N LEU A 223 -1.02 8.50 -24.94
CA LEU A 223 0.02 9.16 -24.14
C LEU A 223 0.74 10.29 -24.90
N ALA A 224 1.00 10.11 -26.20
CA ALA A 224 1.58 11.17 -27.03
C ALA A 224 0.65 12.39 -27.15
N LYS A 225 -0.68 12.18 -27.24
CA LYS A 225 -1.65 13.28 -27.17
C LYS A 225 -1.66 13.96 -25.81
N VAL A 226 -1.53 13.21 -24.72
CA VAL A 226 -1.42 13.77 -23.37
C VAL A 226 -0.16 14.66 -23.25
N ASP A 227 0.99 14.20 -23.72
CA ASP A 227 2.22 15.00 -23.74
C ASP A 227 2.07 16.26 -24.62
N GLN A 228 1.40 16.14 -25.76
CA GLN A 228 1.08 17.28 -26.62
C GLN A 228 0.19 18.31 -25.91
N GLU A 229 -0.85 17.89 -25.21
CA GLU A 229 -1.72 18.78 -24.44
C GLU A 229 -0.98 19.47 -23.29
N LEU A 230 -0.04 18.78 -22.64
CA LEU A 230 0.85 19.36 -21.64
C LEU A 230 1.86 20.35 -22.24
N SER A 231 2.18 20.24 -23.55
CA SER A 231 3.08 21.17 -24.24
C SER A 231 2.46 22.52 -24.59
N VAL A 232 1.13 22.64 -24.55
CA VAL A 232 0.40 23.86 -24.93
C VAL A 232 0.73 25.03 -23.99
N THR A 233 1.18 24.75 -22.77
CA THR A 233 1.57 25.77 -21.79
C THR A 233 3.03 25.61 -21.37
N ASP A 234 3.66 26.73 -21.00
CA ASP A 234 5.03 26.73 -20.47
C ASP A 234 5.09 26.22 -19.02
N ARG A 235 3.94 26.04 -18.38
CA ARG A 235 3.81 25.52 -17.02
C ARG A 235 3.65 23.99 -17.05
N PRO A 236 3.86 23.32 -15.90
CA PRO A 236 3.64 21.87 -15.84
C PRO A 236 2.17 21.47 -15.97
N TRP A 237 1.22 22.34 -15.62
CA TRP A 237 -0.20 22.00 -15.52
C TRP A 237 -0.96 22.16 -16.83
N PHE A 238 -1.94 21.29 -17.10
CA PHE A 238 -2.68 21.28 -18.37
C PHE A 238 -3.27 22.65 -18.75
N LEU A 239 -3.84 23.36 -17.78
CA LEU A 239 -4.50 24.66 -17.97
C LEU A 239 -3.58 25.86 -17.70
N GLY A 240 -2.29 25.64 -17.46
CA GLY A 240 -1.29 26.72 -17.41
C GLY A 240 -1.30 27.59 -16.15
N GLY A 241 -2.00 27.19 -15.08
CA GLY A 241 -2.01 27.88 -13.80
C GLY A 241 -0.67 27.82 -13.06
N ASP A 242 -0.58 28.47 -11.89
CA ASP A 242 0.56 28.30 -10.97
C ASP A 242 0.41 27.02 -10.12
N THR A 243 -0.83 26.57 -9.91
CA THR A 243 -1.20 25.34 -9.18
C THR A 243 -1.93 24.35 -10.10
N PRO A 244 -1.99 23.05 -9.75
CA PRO A 244 -2.78 22.08 -10.50
C PRO A 244 -4.25 22.48 -10.60
N SER A 245 -4.86 22.18 -11.74
CA SER A 245 -6.31 22.26 -11.95
C SER A 245 -7.01 20.95 -11.61
N LEU A 246 -8.34 20.93 -11.69
CA LEU A 246 -9.12 19.69 -11.49
C LEU A 246 -8.74 18.63 -12.52
N VAL A 247 -8.42 19.04 -13.75
CA VAL A 247 -7.95 18.12 -14.81
C VAL A 247 -6.67 17.43 -14.36
N ASP A 248 -5.72 18.17 -13.82
CA ASP A 248 -4.47 17.58 -13.33
C ASP A 248 -4.73 16.53 -12.24
N ILE A 249 -5.68 16.78 -11.33
CA ILE A 249 -6.09 15.84 -10.27
C ILE A 249 -6.71 14.56 -10.86
N GLN A 250 -7.54 14.68 -11.90
CA GLN A 250 -8.11 13.53 -12.61
C GLN A 250 -7.00 12.64 -13.19
N TYR A 251 -6.09 13.26 -13.95
CA TYR A 251 -5.00 12.54 -14.61
C TYR A 251 -4.01 11.91 -13.62
N ILE A 252 -3.62 12.60 -12.54
CA ILE A 252 -2.58 12.06 -11.63
C ILE A 252 -3.03 10.82 -10.89
N ALA A 253 -4.27 10.79 -10.40
CA ALA A 253 -4.79 9.61 -9.71
C ALA A 253 -4.89 8.39 -10.64
N ASP A 254 -5.16 8.60 -11.94
CA ASP A 254 -5.17 7.52 -12.93
C ASP A 254 -3.73 7.12 -13.31
N MET A 255 -2.84 8.09 -13.59
CA MET A 255 -1.46 7.84 -13.98
C MET A 255 -0.63 7.15 -12.89
N GLU A 256 -0.89 7.46 -11.62
CA GLU A 256 -0.26 6.77 -10.48
C GLU A 256 -0.53 5.25 -10.48
N ARG A 257 -1.63 4.81 -11.10
CA ARG A 257 -2.00 3.40 -11.26
C ARG A 257 -1.57 2.83 -12.61
N ILE A 258 -1.66 3.63 -13.68
CA ILE A 258 -1.27 3.24 -15.04
C ILE A 258 0.22 2.90 -15.09
N ILE A 259 1.09 3.75 -14.54
CA ILE A 259 2.55 3.56 -14.59
C ILE A 259 2.97 2.21 -14.00
N PRO A 260 2.65 1.87 -12.73
CA PRO A 260 3.04 0.58 -12.15
C PRO A 260 2.37 -0.60 -12.84
N SER A 261 1.09 -0.49 -13.22
CA SER A 261 0.35 -1.62 -13.79
C SER A 261 0.82 -2.01 -15.19
N VAL A 262 1.12 -1.03 -16.03
CA VAL A 262 1.67 -1.27 -17.36
C VAL A 262 3.08 -1.84 -17.25
N LEU A 263 3.90 -1.34 -16.31
CA LEU A 263 5.22 -1.91 -16.06
C LEU A 263 5.13 -3.36 -15.57
N TYR A 264 4.27 -3.62 -14.58
CA TYR A 264 4.14 -4.93 -13.93
C TYR A 264 3.57 -6.00 -14.85
N TRP A 265 2.47 -5.74 -15.55
CA TRP A 265 1.83 -6.77 -16.38
C TRP A 265 2.33 -6.80 -17.83
N LYS A 266 2.87 -5.70 -18.35
CA LYS A 266 3.26 -5.58 -19.76
C LYS A 266 4.74 -5.31 -19.98
N GLY A 267 5.53 -5.17 -18.91
CA GLY A 267 6.97 -4.93 -19.01
C GLY A 267 7.33 -3.59 -19.66
N TRP A 268 6.36 -2.69 -19.84
CA TRP A 268 6.55 -1.43 -20.52
C TRP A 268 6.73 -0.30 -19.51
N ASP A 269 7.95 0.25 -19.48
CA ASP A 269 8.26 1.42 -18.67
C ASP A 269 7.87 2.72 -19.38
N ILE A 270 6.72 3.28 -18.99
CA ILE A 270 6.22 4.57 -19.45
C ILE A 270 7.18 5.71 -19.03
N ARG A 271 7.85 5.60 -17.88
CA ARG A 271 8.76 6.64 -17.37
C ARG A 271 10.03 6.75 -18.22
N SER A 272 10.40 5.69 -18.93
CA SER A 272 11.52 5.66 -19.87
C SER A 272 11.17 6.16 -21.29
N CYS A 273 9.90 6.49 -21.58
CA CYS A 273 9.51 7.03 -22.89
C CYS A 273 9.87 8.51 -23.04
N THR A 274 10.09 8.94 -24.30
CA THR A 274 10.31 10.35 -24.67
C THR A 274 9.01 11.15 -24.60
N LEU A 275 8.57 11.49 -23.39
CA LEU A 275 7.38 12.31 -23.09
C LEU A 275 7.78 13.47 -22.16
N PRO A 276 8.53 14.48 -22.65
CA PRO A 276 9.19 15.47 -21.80
C PRO A 276 8.21 16.36 -21.00
N HIS A 277 7.04 16.67 -21.56
CA HIS A 277 6.04 17.51 -20.88
C HIS A 277 5.32 16.70 -19.80
N PHE A 278 5.05 15.43 -20.07
CA PHE A 278 4.56 14.48 -19.10
C PHE A 278 5.55 14.28 -17.94
N GLN A 279 6.86 14.13 -18.21
CA GLN A 279 7.86 14.01 -17.15
C GLN A 279 7.95 15.30 -16.30
N ARG A 280 7.85 16.47 -16.95
CA ARG A 280 7.78 17.76 -16.24
C ARG A 280 6.55 17.85 -15.33
N TRP A 281 5.39 17.41 -15.82
CA TRP A 281 4.14 17.36 -15.05
C TRP A 281 4.22 16.39 -13.87
N LEU A 282 4.75 15.18 -14.06
CA LEU A 282 4.99 14.23 -12.97
C LEU A 282 5.95 14.80 -11.93
N THR A 283 7.07 15.40 -12.36
CA THR A 283 8.05 16.00 -11.46
C THR A 283 7.41 17.10 -10.60
N ALA A 284 6.52 17.90 -11.19
CA ALA A 284 5.79 18.92 -10.47
C ALA A 284 4.83 18.32 -9.42
N TRP A 285 4.13 17.24 -9.75
CA TRP A 285 3.33 16.48 -8.78
C TRP A 285 4.16 15.89 -7.64
N GLU A 286 5.30 15.27 -7.97
CA GLU A 286 6.23 14.67 -7.00
C GLU A 286 6.84 15.69 -6.02
N ALA A 287 6.78 16.98 -6.36
CA ALA A 287 7.17 18.09 -5.49
C ALA A 287 6.03 18.58 -4.56
N LEU A 288 4.77 18.17 -4.76
CA LEU A 288 3.64 18.66 -3.96
C LEU A 288 3.45 17.82 -2.67
N PRO A 289 3.44 18.45 -1.47
CA PRO A 289 3.25 17.74 -0.21
C PRO A 289 1.94 16.93 -0.12
N ALA A 290 0.87 17.44 -0.75
CA ALA A 290 -0.42 16.74 -0.78
C ALA A 290 -0.36 15.42 -1.57
N TYR A 291 0.41 15.41 -2.66
CA TYR A 291 0.61 14.22 -3.48
C TYR A 291 1.58 13.25 -2.83
N THR A 292 2.71 13.73 -2.29
CA THR A 292 3.64 12.85 -1.58
C THR A 292 3.02 12.17 -0.36
N ALA A 293 2.09 12.83 0.33
CA ALA A 293 1.36 12.26 1.46
C ALA A 293 0.27 11.25 1.08
N SER A 294 -0.18 11.24 -0.18
CA SER A 294 -1.31 10.43 -0.66
C SER A 294 -0.94 9.38 -1.71
N ARG A 295 0.21 9.52 -2.38
CA ARG A 295 0.69 8.57 -3.38
C ARG A 295 1.09 7.24 -2.74
N SER A 296 0.90 6.17 -3.49
CA SER A 296 1.33 4.82 -3.14
C SER A 296 2.65 4.43 -3.82
N ASP A 297 3.15 3.25 -3.48
CA ASP A 297 4.26 2.58 -4.19
C ASP A 297 3.74 1.58 -5.23
N TYR A 298 4.60 1.13 -6.14
CA TYR A 298 4.25 0.21 -7.23
C TYR A 298 3.77 -1.12 -6.69
N TYR A 299 4.41 -1.61 -5.62
CA TYR A 299 4.02 -2.86 -4.96
C TYR A 299 2.57 -2.78 -4.46
N THR A 300 2.24 -1.77 -3.65
CA THR A 300 0.89 -1.63 -3.11
C THR A 300 -0.13 -1.48 -4.24
N HIS A 301 0.17 -0.71 -5.29
CA HIS A 301 -0.74 -0.61 -6.44
C HIS A 301 -1.03 -1.97 -7.07
N MET A 302 -0.02 -2.81 -7.29
CA MET A 302 -0.22 -4.14 -7.89
C MET A 302 -0.91 -5.15 -7.00
N THR A 303 -0.79 -4.99 -5.69
CA THR A 303 -1.55 -5.82 -4.76
C THR A 303 -3.00 -5.35 -4.61
N VAL A 304 -3.28 -4.06 -4.76
CA VAL A 304 -4.63 -3.50 -4.50
C VAL A 304 -5.50 -3.39 -5.75
N ILE A 305 -4.93 -3.04 -6.91
CA ILE A 305 -5.69 -2.90 -8.17
C ILE A 305 -6.53 -4.14 -8.52
N PRO A 306 -6.03 -5.38 -8.37
CA PRO A 306 -6.80 -6.58 -8.68
C PRO A 306 -8.12 -6.68 -7.90
N SER A 307 -8.16 -6.18 -6.67
CA SER A 307 -9.38 -6.17 -5.85
C SER A 307 -10.48 -5.22 -6.37
N GLN A 308 -10.12 -4.29 -7.26
CA GLN A 308 -11.03 -3.29 -7.83
C GLN A 308 -11.37 -3.60 -9.29
N ASN A 309 -10.39 -4.04 -10.08
CA ASN A 309 -10.51 -4.18 -11.53
C ASN A 309 -10.41 -5.63 -12.03
N GLY A 310 -10.13 -6.59 -11.16
CA GLY A 310 -9.66 -7.93 -11.53
C GLY A 310 -8.17 -7.95 -11.85
N PRO A 311 -7.54 -9.14 -11.92
CA PRO A 311 -6.11 -9.26 -12.20
C PRO A 311 -5.79 -8.79 -13.63
N GLY A 312 -4.63 -8.17 -13.82
CA GLY A 312 -4.12 -7.89 -15.16
C GLY A 312 -3.59 -9.15 -15.87
N TYR A 313 -3.59 -9.13 -17.20
CA TYR A 313 -3.08 -10.23 -18.02
C TYR A 313 -1.58 -10.07 -18.27
N MET A 314 -0.75 -10.80 -17.51
CA MET A 314 0.70 -10.73 -17.62
C MET A 314 1.23 -11.31 -18.95
N ILE A 315 2.22 -10.65 -19.56
CA ILE A 315 3.02 -11.24 -20.64
C ILE A 315 4.32 -11.86 -20.10
N PRO A 316 4.88 -12.90 -20.72
CA PRO A 316 6.10 -13.57 -20.24
C PRO A 316 7.27 -12.62 -19.98
N GLU A 317 7.46 -11.62 -20.83
CA GLU A 317 8.55 -10.64 -20.75
C GLU A 317 8.45 -9.74 -19.51
N ALA A 318 7.25 -9.60 -18.94
CA ALA A 318 7.01 -8.77 -17.76
C ALA A 318 7.35 -9.49 -16.44
N LYS A 319 7.51 -10.82 -16.45
CA LYS A 319 7.72 -11.61 -15.23
C LYS A 319 8.87 -11.10 -14.38
N ARG A 320 10.04 -10.84 -14.99
CA ARG A 320 11.22 -10.41 -14.23
C ARG A 320 11.02 -9.07 -13.54
N ILE A 321 10.37 -8.11 -14.21
CA ILE A 321 10.11 -6.80 -13.61
C ILE A 321 8.99 -6.87 -12.56
N ALA A 322 7.98 -7.71 -12.78
CA ALA A 322 6.94 -7.99 -11.78
C ALA A 322 7.53 -8.61 -10.50
N SER A 323 8.45 -9.56 -10.64
CA SER A 323 9.18 -10.14 -9.51
C SER A 323 10.04 -9.12 -8.79
N ARG A 324 10.68 -8.18 -9.53
CA ARG A 324 11.41 -7.06 -8.92
C ARG A 324 10.51 -6.10 -8.13
N ILE A 325 9.33 -5.75 -8.66
CA ILE A 325 8.35 -4.90 -7.95
C ILE A 325 7.84 -5.62 -6.69
N SER A 326 7.71 -6.95 -6.75
CA SER A 326 7.23 -7.78 -5.65
C SER A 326 8.30 -8.19 -4.64
N GLY A 327 9.55 -7.73 -4.79
CA GLY A 327 10.63 -8.06 -3.84
C GLY A 327 11.20 -9.47 -3.95
N LEU A 328 11.04 -10.14 -5.09
CA LEU A 328 11.28 -11.58 -5.25
C LEU A 328 12.58 -11.96 -5.95
N VAL A 329 13.28 -10.98 -6.53
CA VAL A 329 14.58 -11.20 -7.19
C VAL A 329 15.69 -10.63 -6.32
N ASP A 330 16.90 -11.17 -6.45
CA ASP A 330 18.08 -10.64 -5.78
C ASP A 330 18.24 -9.12 -6.00
N GLY A 331 18.43 -8.40 -4.90
CA GLY A 331 18.51 -6.93 -4.88
C GLY A 331 17.16 -6.21 -4.76
N ALA A 332 16.02 -6.89 -4.93
CA ALA A 332 14.70 -6.30 -4.63
C ALA A 332 14.40 -6.48 -3.13
N TRP A 333 14.23 -5.39 -2.40
CA TRP A 333 14.10 -5.40 -0.93
C TRP A 333 15.21 -6.20 -0.22
N HIS A 334 16.45 -6.14 -0.69
CA HIS A 334 17.60 -6.73 0.01
C HIS A 334 18.63 -5.64 0.26
N LEU A 335 19.36 -5.75 1.37
CA LEU A 335 20.43 -4.82 1.70
C LEU A 335 21.75 -5.20 0.98
N PRO A 336 22.55 -4.23 0.50
CA PRO A 336 22.22 -2.80 0.40
C PRO A 336 21.14 -2.54 -0.66
N LEU A 337 20.21 -1.62 -0.38
CA LEU A 337 19.18 -1.26 -1.35
C LEU A 337 19.82 -0.72 -2.65
N PRO A 338 19.34 -1.15 -3.83
CA PRO A 338 19.91 -0.76 -5.11
C PRO A 338 19.74 0.75 -5.35
N GLN A 339 20.75 1.36 -5.98
CA GLN A 339 20.70 2.78 -6.35
C GLN A 339 19.76 3.07 -7.54
N ASP A 340 19.52 2.07 -8.39
CA ASP A 340 18.65 2.15 -9.57
C ASP A 340 17.18 1.82 -9.22
N SER A 341 16.63 2.44 -8.18
CA SER A 341 15.23 2.18 -7.79
C SER A 341 14.26 2.44 -8.94
N LEU A 342 13.33 1.49 -9.16
CA LEU A 342 12.22 1.63 -10.12
C LEU A 342 11.30 2.81 -9.76
N GLU A 343 11.29 3.16 -8.48
CA GLU A 343 10.54 4.26 -7.92
C GLU A 343 11.48 5.24 -7.24
N GLN A 344 11.49 6.47 -7.73
CA GLN A 344 12.19 7.55 -7.05
C GLN A 344 11.23 8.20 -6.06
N PHE A 345 11.36 7.83 -4.78
CA PHE A 345 10.76 8.59 -3.71
C PHE A 345 11.69 9.76 -3.39
N GLN A 346 11.31 10.97 -3.82
CA GLN A 346 12.06 12.16 -3.42
C GLN A 346 11.97 12.31 -1.90
N ILE A 347 13.13 12.39 -1.25
CA ILE A 347 13.21 12.74 0.17
C ILE A 347 12.95 14.25 0.26
N GLN A 348 11.71 14.65 0.55
CA GLN A 348 11.38 16.05 0.77
C GLN A 348 11.94 16.49 2.12
N SER A 349 13.07 17.20 2.10
CA SER A 349 13.58 17.87 3.29
C SER A 349 12.83 19.17 3.53
N SER A 350 12.13 19.29 4.66
CA SER A 350 11.61 20.57 5.14
C SER A 350 12.69 21.48 5.75
N SER A 351 13.91 20.96 5.93
CA SER A 351 15.03 21.61 6.61
C SER A 351 16.25 21.75 5.71
N THR A 352 17.11 22.73 6.03
CA THR A 352 18.44 22.90 5.45
C THR A 352 19.45 21.80 5.84
N THR A 353 19.03 20.77 6.58
CA THR A 353 19.88 19.66 7.04
C THR A 353 19.39 18.32 6.51
N ILE A 354 20.26 17.55 5.85
CA ILE A 354 19.98 16.24 5.22
C ILE A 354 19.46 15.16 6.20
N ASP A 355 19.58 15.37 7.52
CA ASP A 355 19.41 14.34 8.58
C ASP A 355 18.00 14.22 9.19
N ASP A 356 17.04 15.11 8.85
CA ASP A 356 15.69 15.09 9.44
C ASP A 356 14.64 14.27 8.66
N ASN A 357 15.05 13.64 7.56
CA ASN A 357 14.19 12.83 6.70
C ASN A 357 14.82 11.48 6.34
N ASN A 358 15.18 10.70 7.36
CA ASN A 358 15.71 9.35 7.22
C ASN A 358 14.57 8.29 7.18
N PRO A 359 14.32 7.62 6.04
CA PRO A 359 13.22 6.67 5.92
C PRO A 359 13.35 5.42 6.80
N ALA A 360 14.58 5.00 7.13
CA ALA A 360 14.79 3.89 8.06
C ALA A 360 14.35 4.25 9.48
N ILE A 361 14.57 5.51 9.89
CA ILE A 361 14.08 6.02 11.17
C ILE A 361 12.55 6.17 11.16
N GLU A 362 11.93 6.57 10.06
CA GLU A 362 10.46 6.60 9.96
C GLU A 362 9.86 5.19 10.16
N ALA A 363 10.43 4.18 9.49
CA ALA A 363 10.02 2.79 9.68
C ALA A 363 10.18 2.34 11.14
N ALA A 364 11.33 2.63 11.76
CA ALA A 364 11.57 2.32 13.17
C ALA A 364 10.58 3.06 14.10
N TYR A 365 10.26 4.32 13.83
CA TYR A 365 9.27 5.11 14.57
C TYR A 365 7.88 4.47 14.53
N LYS A 366 7.47 3.96 13.36
CA LYS A 366 6.19 3.26 13.22
C LYS A 366 6.18 1.92 13.97
N LEU A 367 7.29 1.17 13.94
CA LEU A 367 7.44 -0.08 14.70
C LEU A 367 7.36 0.17 16.21
N VAL A 368 8.22 1.02 16.78
CA VAL A 368 8.25 1.25 18.25
C VAL A 368 6.94 1.80 18.79
N LYS A 369 6.17 2.54 17.97
CA LYS A 369 4.89 3.10 18.38
C LYS A 369 3.78 2.06 18.49
N ASN A 370 3.80 1.03 17.64
CA ASN A 370 2.68 0.09 17.49
C ASN A 370 3.13 -1.38 17.58
N HIS A 371 4.28 -1.65 18.20
CA HIS A 371 4.94 -2.96 18.19
C HIS A 371 4.04 -4.10 18.69
N VAL A 372 3.18 -3.86 19.69
CA VAL A 372 2.26 -4.88 20.22
C VAL A 372 1.32 -5.39 19.12
N ASN A 373 0.66 -4.49 18.40
CA ASN A 373 -0.28 -4.85 17.35
C ASN A 373 0.44 -5.39 16.11
N ILE A 374 1.63 -4.85 15.78
CA ILE A 374 2.43 -5.31 14.64
C ILE A 374 2.96 -6.73 14.87
N THR A 375 3.38 -7.05 16.10
CA THR A 375 3.82 -8.40 16.48
C THR A 375 2.69 -9.40 16.28
N GLN A 376 1.50 -9.08 16.84
CA GLN A 376 0.31 -9.91 16.64
C GLN A 376 -0.06 -10.04 15.16
N PHE A 377 -0.02 -8.95 14.41
CA PHE A 377 -0.32 -8.96 12.98
C PHE A 377 0.65 -9.85 12.20
N ALA A 378 1.95 -9.79 12.49
CA ALA A 378 2.96 -10.62 11.85
C ALA A 378 2.75 -12.12 12.16
N CYS A 379 2.33 -12.48 13.38
CA CYS A 379 2.02 -13.85 13.78
C CYS A 379 0.88 -14.51 12.98
N ARG A 380 0.08 -13.74 12.23
CA ARG A 380 -0.91 -14.29 11.29
C ARG A 380 -0.26 -15.08 10.15
N GLY A 381 1.01 -14.79 9.83
CA GLY A 381 1.79 -15.56 8.86
C GLY A 381 1.98 -17.02 9.24
N ALA A 382 1.97 -17.36 10.53
CA ALA A 382 1.99 -18.75 11.03
C ALA A 382 0.64 -19.18 11.62
N GLY A 383 -0.41 -18.36 11.47
CA GLY A 383 -1.75 -18.64 11.96
C GLY A 383 -2.71 -19.08 10.87
N GLU A 384 -4.01 -19.04 11.22
CA GLU A 384 -5.09 -19.53 10.36
C GLU A 384 -5.64 -18.42 9.45
N PRO A 385 -5.91 -18.72 8.16
CA PRO A 385 -6.55 -17.78 7.26
C PRO A 385 -7.93 -17.33 7.77
N GLY A 386 -8.21 -16.04 7.63
CA GLY A 386 -9.50 -15.47 7.98
C GLY A 386 -10.65 -15.95 7.09
N ARG A 387 -11.85 -16.10 7.66
CA ARG A 387 -13.07 -16.43 6.91
C ARG A 387 -14.19 -15.43 7.23
N PRO A 388 -14.85 -14.82 6.22
CA PRO A 388 -14.57 -14.92 4.77
C PRO A 388 -13.25 -14.24 4.37
N ALA A 389 -12.62 -14.70 3.29
CA ALA A 389 -11.46 -14.02 2.71
C ALA A 389 -11.89 -12.71 2.02
N PHE A 390 -10.99 -11.73 1.99
CA PHE A 390 -11.17 -10.46 1.28
C PHE A 390 -10.25 -10.38 0.05
N HIS A 391 -10.63 -9.55 -0.93
CA HIS A 391 -9.94 -9.46 -2.22
C HIS A 391 -8.66 -8.63 -2.20
N ALA A 392 -8.45 -7.75 -1.22
CA ALA A 392 -7.21 -6.98 -1.11
C ALA A 392 -6.22 -7.72 -0.21
N GLU A 393 -5.21 -8.32 -0.83
CA GLU A 393 -4.19 -9.09 -0.13
C GLU A 393 -3.43 -8.26 0.91
N LEU A 394 -3.37 -6.92 0.85
CA LEU A 394 -2.69 -6.13 1.90
C LEU A 394 -3.46 -6.02 3.22
N ALA A 395 -4.65 -6.60 3.31
CA ALA A 395 -5.49 -6.53 4.49
C ALA A 395 -6.22 -7.85 4.69
N ASP A 396 -5.97 -8.47 5.83
CA ASP A 396 -6.67 -9.67 6.27
C ASP A 396 -7.27 -9.41 7.66
N PRO A 397 -8.45 -8.78 7.72
CA PRO A 397 -9.04 -8.39 8.99
C PRO A 397 -9.47 -9.60 9.84
N TYR A 398 -9.59 -10.80 9.25
CA TYR A 398 -10.11 -11.99 9.93
C TYR A 398 -9.05 -13.06 10.20
N ALA A 399 -7.83 -12.95 9.67
CA ALA A 399 -6.76 -13.87 10.03
C ALA A 399 -6.45 -13.84 11.52
N GLU A 400 -6.28 -15.04 12.07
CA GLU A 400 -5.98 -15.26 13.47
C GLU A 400 -4.47 -15.40 13.66
N PRO A 401 -3.87 -14.69 14.64
CA PRO A 401 -2.46 -14.83 14.92
C PRO A 401 -2.15 -16.17 15.58
N ASN A 402 -1.00 -16.77 15.24
CA ASN A 402 -0.47 -17.86 16.04
C ASN A 402 0.30 -17.32 17.24
N GLU A 403 -0.31 -17.41 18.43
CA GLU A 403 0.23 -16.85 19.67
C GLU A 403 1.57 -17.48 20.09
N GLU A 404 1.89 -18.70 19.65
CA GLU A 404 3.15 -19.38 19.97
C GLU A 404 4.38 -18.64 19.45
N TYR A 405 4.22 -17.87 18.36
CA TYR A 405 5.32 -17.13 17.74
C TYR A 405 5.46 -15.70 18.26
N VAL A 406 4.56 -15.19 19.11
CA VAL A 406 4.55 -13.78 19.55
C VAL A 406 5.88 -13.36 20.18
N GLN A 407 6.42 -14.20 21.07
CA GLN A 407 7.71 -13.88 21.71
C GLN A 407 8.86 -13.88 20.70
N GLY A 408 8.90 -14.85 19.78
CA GLY A 408 9.93 -14.93 18.76
C GLY A 408 9.87 -13.74 17.79
N VAL A 409 8.67 -13.39 17.33
CA VAL A 409 8.44 -12.24 16.45
C VAL A 409 8.82 -10.93 17.16
N ASP A 410 8.49 -10.77 18.45
CA ASP A 410 8.89 -9.60 19.23
C ASP A 410 10.42 -9.39 19.24
N VAL A 411 11.19 -10.46 19.52
CA VAL A 411 12.67 -10.43 19.47
C VAL A 411 13.16 -10.04 18.06
N CYS A 412 12.61 -10.67 17.02
CA CYS A 412 12.95 -10.36 15.63
C CYS A 412 12.69 -8.88 15.29
N LEU A 413 11.53 -8.36 15.65
CA LEU A 413 11.16 -6.97 15.36
C LEU A 413 11.99 -5.97 16.15
N ARG A 414 12.46 -6.31 17.35
CA ARG A 414 13.43 -5.47 18.09
C ARG A 414 14.80 -5.44 17.40
N HIS A 415 15.29 -6.57 16.90
CA HIS A 415 16.53 -6.60 16.09
C HIS A 415 16.39 -5.82 14.78
N VAL A 416 15.27 -5.98 14.06
CA VAL A 416 14.95 -5.20 12.86
C VAL A 416 14.91 -3.71 13.17
N THR A 417 14.27 -3.31 14.27
CA THR A 417 14.21 -1.91 14.70
C THR A 417 15.58 -1.39 15.09
N HIS A 418 16.39 -2.17 15.80
CA HIS A 418 17.77 -1.79 16.15
C HIS A 418 18.61 -1.57 14.88
N ALA A 419 18.51 -2.47 13.90
CA ALA A 419 19.21 -2.39 12.64
C ALA A 419 18.77 -1.17 11.80
N LEU A 420 17.47 -0.84 11.78
CA LEU A 420 16.95 0.36 11.11
C LEU A 420 17.52 1.67 11.70
N VAL A 421 17.75 1.71 13.01
CA VAL A 421 18.20 2.93 13.72
C VAL A 421 19.71 3.05 13.78
N ALA A 422 20.42 1.95 14.08
CA ALA A 422 21.86 1.94 14.27
C ALA A 422 22.64 1.50 13.02
N GLY A 423 21.97 0.96 12.00
CA GLY A 423 22.56 0.32 10.83
C GLY A 423 22.70 -1.19 11.02
N SER A 424 22.51 -1.96 9.93
CA SER A 424 22.55 -3.42 9.95
C SER A 424 23.88 -3.98 10.47
N SER A 425 25.02 -3.36 10.13
CA SER A 425 26.34 -3.78 10.59
C SER A 425 26.53 -3.67 12.11
N VAL A 426 25.83 -2.74 12.78
CA VAL A 426 25.89 -2.58 14.24
C VAL A 426 25.04 -3.63 14.94
N ALA A 427 23.87 -3.96 14.37
CA ALA A 427 22.94 -4.93 14.92
C ALA A 427 23.29 -6.40 14.60
N GLU A 428 24.15 -6.64 13.59
CA GLU A 428 24.40 -7.97 13.02
C GLU A 428 24.86 -9.00 14.04
N ALA A 429 25.86 -8.68 14.86
CA ALA A 429 26.41 -9.66 15.80
C ALA A 429 25.38 -10.15 16.83
N THR A 430 24.57 -9.23 17.39
CA THR A 430 23.53 -9.58 18.37
C THR A 430 22.34 -10.28 17.72
N ALA A 431 21.94 -9.83 16.53
CA ALA A 431 20.86 -10.47 15.79
C ALA A 431 21.26 -11.89 15.36
N GLN A 432 22.50 -12.09 14.91
CA GLN A 432 22.98 -13.40 14.48
C GLN A 432 23.00 -14.41 15.64
N ALA A 433 23.39 -13.97 16.85
CA ALA A 433 23.36 -14.83 18.03
C ALA A 433 21.96 -15.33 18.36
N ASP A 434 20.93 -14.50 18.15
CA ASP A 434 19.55 -14.83 18.49
C ASP A 434 18.78 -15.53 17.36
N LEU A 435 19.04 -15.16 16.10
CA LEU A 435 18.22 -15.53 14.95
C LEU A 435 18.82 -16.65 14.08
N ALA A 436 20.14 -16.86 14.08
CA ALA A 436 20.76 -17.79 13.13
C ALA A 436 20.25 -19.23 13.26
N GLY A 437 19.86 -19.83 12.12
CA GLY A 437 19.31 -21.19 12.06
C GLY A 437 17.95 -21.37 12.74
N LYS A 438 17.21 -20.29 12.98
CA LYS A 438 15.90 -20.30 13.68
C LYS A 438 14.70 -20.20 12.74
N GLN A 439 14.90 -20.38 11.43
CA GLN A 439 13.80 -20.37 10.45
C GLN A 439 12.73 -21.42 10.76
N GLY A 440 13.13 -22.59 11.28
CA GLY A 440 12.24 -23.72 11.45
C GLY A 440 12.76 -25.05 10.92
N ASN A 441 11.85 -26.01 10.68
CA ASN A 441 12.12 -27.31 10.03
C ASN A 441 11.92 -27.32 8.50
N ASP A 442 11.75 -26.14 7.88
CA ASP A 442 11.55 -25.93 6.44
C ASP A 442 10.33 -26.62 5.79
N ALA A 443 9.42 -27.17 6.60
CA ALA A 443 8.18 -27.73 6.09
C ALA A 443 7.25 -26.62 5.55
N LEU A 444 6.79 -26.81 4.31
CA LEU A 444 5.73 -25.99 3.72
C LEU A 444 4.41 -26.26 4.44
N ARG A 445 3.54 -25.25 4.45
CA ARG A 445 2.13 -25.40 4.83
C ARG A 445 1.47 -26.52 4.01
N GLU A 446 0.48 -27.17 4.62
CA GLU A 446 -0.34 -28.16 3.91
C GLU A 446 -0.89 -27.55 2.62
N ASN A 447 -0.93 -28.36 1.57
CA ASN A 447 -1.39 -28.00 0.23
C ASN A 447 -0.48 -27.08 -0.59
N TRP A 448 0.73 -26.74 -0.12
CA TRP A 448 1.71 -25.99 -0.89
C TRP A 448 2.85 -26.86 -1.43
N GLU A 449 3.22 -26.63 -2.68
CA GLU A 449 4.37 -27.26 -3.33
C GLU A 449 5.24 -26.22 -4.02
N ALA A 450 6.55 -26.49 -4.09
CA ALA A 450 7.53 -25.63 -4.75
C ALA A 450 7.72 -26.03 -6.22
N TYR A 451 7.74 -25.03 -7.09
CA TYR A 451 7.89 -25.19 -8.53
C TYR A 451 8.95 -24.20 -9.06
N PRO A 452 9.93 -24.65 -9.86
CA PRO A 452 10.81 -23.73 -10.57
C PRO A 452 10.00 -22.96 -11.63
N ASP A 453 10.25 -21.66 -11.79
CA ASP A 453 9.62 -20.92 -12.89
C ASP A 453 10.18 -21.41 -14.23
N GLU A 454 9.29 -21.74 -15.15
CA GLU A 454 9.65 -22.29 -16.46
C GLU A 454 10.45 -21.30 -17.33
N ASN A 455 10.26 -20.00 -17.11
CA ASN A 455 10.90 -18.94 -17.88
C ASN A 455 12.15 -18.38 -17.18
N ASP A 456 12.25 -18.51 -15.86
CA ASP A 456 13.43 -18.16 -15.07
C ASP A 456 13.71 -19.23 -13.99
N PRO A 457 14.52 -20.26 -14.31
CA PRO A 457 14.81 -21.34 -13.37
C PRO A 457 15.55 -20.92 -12.09
N SER A 458 15.99 -19.67 -11.98
CA SER A 458 16.53 -19.12 -10.74
C SER A 458 15.44 -18.75 -9.73
N LEU A 459 14.19 -18.64 -10.19
CA LEU A 459 13.03 -18.33 -9.35
C LEU A 459 12.27 -19.60 -9.02
N THR A 460 11.84 -19.71 -7.76
CA THR A 460 10.93 -20.73 -7.29
C THR A 460 9.64 -20.06 -6.85
N TYR A 461 8.50 -20.49 -7.41
CA TYR A 461 7.19 -20.15 -6.87
C TYR A 461 6.63 -21.33 -6.08
N TYR A 462 5.67 -21.03 -5.23
CA TYR A 462 4.94 -21.98 -4.42
C TYR A 462 3.50 -21.88 -4.86
N TRP A 463 2.88 -23.01 -5.12
CA TRP A 463 1.49 -23.07 -5.54
C TRP A 463 0.69 -23.88 -4.53
N ASN A 464 -0.47 -23.35 -4.17
CA ASN A 464 -1.42 -24.05 -3.34
C ASN A 464 -2.42 -24.80 -4.24
N TYR A 465 -2.38 -26.12 -4.19
CA TYR A 465 -3.20 -26.94 -5.10
C TYR A 465 -4.68 -27.03 -4.71
N GLU A 466 -5.05 -26.56 -3.51
CA GLU A 466 -6.43 -26.55 -3.04
C GLU A 466 -7.18 -25.29 -3.48
N ASN A 467 -6.54 -24.12 -3.33
CA ASN A 467 -7.17 -22.82 -3.59
C ASN A 467 -6.63 -22.09 -4.83
N GLY A 468 -5.55 -22.59 -5.45
CA GLY A 468 -4.94 -22.02 -6.64
C GLY A 468 -4.02 -20.80 -6.39
N GLU A 469 -3.74 -20.47 -5.12
CA GLU A 469 -2.89 -19.34 -4.72
C GLU A 469 -1.42 -19.57 -5.14
N VAL A 470 -0.74 -18.50 -5.53
CA VAL A 470 0.69 -18.52 -5.87
C VAL A 470 1.40 -17.51 -4.98
N THR A 471 2.45 -17.96 -4.30
CA THR A 471 3.41 -17.07 -3.62
C THR A 471 4.82 -17.39 -4.10
N TRP A 472 5.75 -16.48 -3.85
CA TRP A 472 7.15 -16.64 -4.22
C TRP A 472 8.06 -16.68 -3.00
N THR A 473 7.48 -16.54 -1.80
CA THR A 473 8.19 -16.82 -0.56
C THR A 473 7.68 -18.13 0.01
N PRO A 474 8.55 -19.06 0.44
CA PRO A 474 8.11 -20.34 0.98
C PRO A 474 7.10 -20.13 2.11
N PRO A 475 5.85 -20.61 1.96
CA PRO A 475 4.80 -20.46 2.96
C PRO A 475 5.00 -21.51 4.05
N THR A 476 6.02 -21.33 4.89
CA THR A 476 6.24 -22.17 6.07
C THR A 476 5.21 -21.80 7.15
N GLN A 477 4.94 -22.68 8.11
CA GLN A 477 4.08 -22.35 9.26
C GLN A 477 4.93 -21.90 10.46
N GLN A 478 5.94 -21.05 10.23
CA GLN A 478 7.05 -20.82 11.18
C GLN A 478 7.41 -19.34 11.36
N LEU A 479 8.49 -19.09 12.12
CA LEU A 479 8.90 -17.75 12.54
C LEU A 479 9.28 -16.85 11.34
N ASP A 480 9.95 -17.41 10.33
CA ASP A 480 10.34 -16.69 9.12
C ASP A 480 9.13 -16.27 8.26
N THR A 481 8.09 -17.11 8.24
CA THR A 481 6.83 -16.75 7.58
C THR A 481 6.08 -15.64 8.30
N CYS A 482 6.21 -15.51 9.62
CA CYS A 482 5.63 -14.36 10.33
C CYS A 482 6.24 -13.03 9.85
N LEU A 483 7.58 -12.97 9.70
CA LEU A 483 8.25 -11.77 9.20
C LEU A 483 7.98 -11.52 7.71
N THR A 484 7.95 -12.59 6.91
CA THR A 484 7.54 -12.53 5.50
C THR A 484 6.13 -11.99 5.34
N TYR A 485 5.19 -12.49 6.15
CA TYR A 485 3.82 -12.02 6.15
C TYR A 485 3.75 -10.54 6.49
N LEU A 486 4.48 -10.06 7.49
CA LEU A 486 4.55 -8.62 7.76
C LEU A 486 5.11 -7.85 6.55
N ARG A 487 6.22 -8.32 5.97
CA ARG A 487 6.89 -7.69 4.81
C ARG A 487 5.93 -7.46 3.64
N ASP A 488 5.19 -8.50 3.28
CA ASP A 488 4.28 -8.51 2.12
C ASP A 488 2.98 -7.74 2.39
N ARG A 489 2.70 -7.40 3.65
CA ARG A 489 1.47 -6.69 4.03
C ARG A 489 1.70 -5.22 4.40
N ILE A 490 2.94 -4.73 4.31
CA ILE A 490 3.24 -3.29 4.40
C ILE A 490 2.62 -2.59 3.19
N GLY A 491 1.69 -1.67 3.47
CA GLY A 491 0.97 -0.90 2.46
C GLY A 491 1.28 0.60 2.55
N VAL A 492 1.44 1.22 1.39
CA VAL A 492 1.67 2.66 1.23
C VAL A 492 0.37 3.33 0.76
N PRO A 493 0.04 4.57 1.17
CA PRO A 493 0.65 5.35 2.24
C PRO A 493 0.13 4.96 3.64
N ARG A 494 -0.69 3.91 3.77
CA ARG A 494 -1.37 3.50 5.02
C ARG A 494 -0.41 3.45 6.21
N ASP A 495 0.68 2.72 6.08
CA ASP A 495 1.55 2.39 7.21
C ASP A 495 2.66 3.43 7.37
N MET A 496 3.27 3.85 6.25
CA MET A 496 4.41 4.77 6.17
C MET A 496 4.62 5.29 4.74
N SER A 497 5.58 6.19 4.55
CA SER A 497 6.03 6.64 3.23
C SER A 497 6.61 5.49 2.40
N GLY A 498 6.61 5.62 1.07
CA GLY A 498 7.15 4.59 0.18
C GLY A 498 8.63 4.28 0.44
N ALA A 499 9.44 5.30 0.72
CA ALA A 499 10.85 5.12 1.07
C ALA A 499 11.02 4.35 2.39
N ALA A 500 10.20 4.63 3.40
CA ALA A 500 10.23 3.92 4.68
C ALA A 500 9.76 2.47 4.52
N ALA A 501 8.75 2.23 3.69
CA ALA A 501 8.28 0.88 3.38
C ALA A 501 9.37 0.05 2.70
N MET A 502 10.10 0.61 1.74
CA MET A 502 11.25 -0.06 1.11
C MET A 502 12.34 -0.43 2.13
N GLN A 503 12.65 0.47 3.07
CA GLN A 503 13.59 0.17 4.15
C GLN A 503 13.08 -0.98 5.01
N LEU A 504 11.84 -0.89 5.52
CA LEU A 504 11.30 -1.93 6.39
C LEU A 504 11.26 -3.30 5.70
N ARG A 505 10.83 -3.37 4.44
CA ARG A 505 10.84 -4.62 3.68
C ARG A 505 12.24 -5.21 3.54
N ALA A 506 13.25 -4.36 3.31
CA ALA A 506 14.64 -4.80 3.22
C ALA A 506 15.23 -5.29 4.53
N TYR A 507 14.93 -4.62 5.64
CA TYR A 507 15.40 -5.06 6.95
C TYR A 507 14.64 -6.30 7.47
N LEU A 508 13.39 -6.51 7.06
CA LEU A 508 12.68 -7.77 7.31
C LEU A 508 13.33 -8.92 6.53
N ASN A 509 13.69 -8.72 5.26
CA ASN A 509 14.45 -9.71 4.49
C ASN A 509 15.82 -9.99 5.12
N TRP A 510 16.54 -8.96 5.59
CA TRP A 510 17.80 -9.15 6.31
C TRP A 510 17.65 -10.07 7.55
N ALA A 511 16.59 -9.90 8.33
CA ALA A 511 16.31 -10.78 9.47
C ALA A 511 15.89 -12.19 9.02
N VAL A 512 15.08 -12.31 7.97
CA VAL A 512 14.70 -13.61 7.38
C VAL A 512 15.93 -14.36 6.89
N ASP A 513 16.78 -13.74 6.06
CA ASP A 513 18.01 -14.33 5.55
C ASP A 513 18.93 -14.82 6.67
N MET A 514 19.00 -14.06 7.77
CA MET A 514 19.77 -14.46 8.94
C MET A 514 19.21 -15.71 9.61
N MET A 515 17.87 -15.83 9.70
CA MET A 515 17.23 -17.05 10.20
C MET A 515 17.45 -18.26 9.29
N ARG A 516 17.55 -18.02 7.97
CA ARG A 516 17.73 -19.07 6.96
C ARG A 516 19.19 -19.51 6.76
N LYS A 517 20.16 -18.70 7.18
CA LYS A 517 21.58 -19.06 7.18
C LYS A 517 21.83 -20.12 8.26
N SER A 518 22.25 -21.30 7.82
CA SER A 518 22.69 -22.41 8.66
C SER A 518 24.19 -22.38 8.92
#